data_AF-A0A7Y0GFD0-F1
#
_entry.id   AF-A0A7Y0GFD0-F1
#
_cell.length_a   1.000
_cell.length_b   1.000
_cell.length_c   1.000
_cell.angle_alpha   90.00
_cell.angle_beta   90.00
_cell.angle_gamma   90.00
#
_symmetry.space_group_name_H-M   'P 1'
#
loop_
_entity.id
_entity.type
_entity.pdbx_description
1 polymer ?
#
loop_
_entity_poly.entity_id
_entity_poly.type
_entity_poly.pdbx_seq_one_letter_code
_entity_poly.pdbx_strand_id
1 'polypeptide(L)'
;MNSPTEAEFIDHWREMRPNVIDGFIKLKLVHAEKTSLLVPELLAADLGGMRWFQPKFFYAPQLSFWDGFSAADIGIEVSGGPLVKVGFTSGGFVASLSDSSQVYRCVISAPADLARSADGTCSLEPSGDFRLDLFHHTTDQAAQAIQSSGHFRGSDWNMQGTRALKNVAYAYFTSLQRITSEQDLAKIAMASTGFIGLLKTNTASAKEDIRLKVYRQSTLDRTATVPVSVPASLVASQHVYLHSAIGQAVYYEACNPDIYRVGLQPGKVAPFMDGVLNVPDADRKRFEYLVLGDADTEAGLIAPYDEEETKSLLHIEACTQQTLFDFWRSHANSDQMAGRAPELLVFNDGGQA
;
A
#
# COMPACT_ATOMS: atom_id res chain seq x y z
N MET A 1 -17.43 12.70 35.01
CA MET A 1 -18.19 12.07 33.92
C MET A 1 -17.58 10.71 33.70
N ASN A 2 -18.38 9.66 33.51
CA ASN A 2 -17.83 8.34 33.18
C ASN A 2 -17.27 8.40 31.77
N SER A 3 -16.07 7.83 31.56
CA SER A 3 -15.51 7.65 30.22
C SER A 3 -16.47 6.78 29.38
N PRO A 4 -16.68 7.10 28.10
CA PRO A 4 -17.52 6.27 27.24
C PRO A 4 -16.92 4.86 27.14
N THR A 5 -17.79 3.85 26.99
CA THR A 5 -17.38 2.51 26.59
C THR A 5 -17.03 2.45 25.11
N GLU A 6 -16.32 1.41 24.69
CA GLU A 6 -15.98 1.19 23.27
C GLU A 6 -17.23 1.07 22.38
N ALA A 7 -18.27 0.40 22.88
CA ALA A 7 -19.54 0.27 22.16
C ALA A 7 -20.24 1.62 21.98
N GLU A 8 -20.33 2.42 23.05
CA GLU A 8 -20.89 3.78 22.98
C GLU A 8 -20.09 4.68 22.02
N PHE A 9 -18.76 4.52 21.94
CA PHE A 9 -17.94 5.22 20.96
C PHE A 9 -18.30 4.85 19.52
N ILE A 10 -18.45 3.56 19.21
CA ILE A 10 -18.82 3.10 17.86
C ILE A 10 -20.24 3.53 17.50
N ASP A 11 -21.18 3.42 18.43
CA ASP A 11 -22.57 3.86 18.23
C ASP A 11 -22.63 5.36 17.95
N HIS A 12 -21.93 6.16 18.75
CA HIS A 12 -21.81 7.59 18.51
C HIS A 12 -21.14 7.90 17.16
N TRP A 13 -20.11 7.14 16.78
CA TRP A 13 -19.44 7.31 15.49
C TRP A 13 -20.41 7.08 14.32
N ARG A 14 -21.30 6.08 14.44
CA ARG A 14 -22.37 5.76 13.49
C ARG A 14 -23.45 6.83 13.43
N GLU A 15 -23.89 7.36 14.57
CA GLU A 15 -24.90 8.42 14.62
C GLU A 15 -24.43 9.71 13.94
N MET A 16 -23.15 10.05 14.09
CA MET A 16 -22.58 11.30 13.60
C MET A 16 -22.24 11.27 12.10
N ARG A 17 -22.35 10.12 11.44
CA ARG A 17 -21.88 9.94 10.05
C ARG A 17 -22.94 9.28 9.17
N PRO A 18 -23.08 9.72 7.92
CA PRO A 18 -24.01 9.10 6.99
C PRO A 18 -23.46 7.75 6.51
N ASN A 19 -24.37 6.85 6.13
CA ASN A 19 -24.09 5.65 5.34
C ASN A 19 -22.91 4.82 5.90
N VAL A 20 -22.99 4.49 7.18
CA VAL A 20 -21.93 3.74 7.84
C VAL A 20 -22.08 2.24 7.58
N ILE A 21 -21.00 1.63 7.11
CA ILE A 21 -20.89 0.20 6.86
C ILE A 21 -19.77 -0.41 7.70
N ASP A 22 -19.86 -1.70 7.98
CA ASP A 22 -18.80 -2.48 8.62
C ASP A 22 -17.74 -2.90 7.59
N GLY A 23 -16.50 -2.95 8.04
CA GLY A 23 -15.39 -3.38 7.21
C GLY A 23 -14.14 -3.69 8.00
N PHE A 24 -13.02 -3.70 7.30
CA PHE A 24 -11.71 -3.99 7.83
C PHE A 24 -10.68 -3.03 7.26
N ILE A 25 -9.67 -2.71 8.06
CA ILE A 25 -8.53 -1.92 7.64
C ILE A 25 -7.23 -2.66 8.00
N LYS A 26 -6.32 -2.75 7.03
CA LYS A 26 -4.95 -3.24 7.19
C LYS A 26 -4.02 -2.02 7.34
N LEU A 27 -3.21 -2.00 8.40
CA LEU A 27 -2.37 -0.86 8.76
C LEU A 27 -0.95 -1.30 9.10
N LYS A 28 0.03 -0.44 8.85
CA LYS A 28 1.37 -0.52 9.44
C LYS A 28 1.64 0.70 10.32
N LEU A 29 2.30 0.48 11.45
CA LEU A 29 2.94 1.56 12.20
C LEU A 29 4.34 1.76 11.63
N VAL A 30 4.67 3.01 11.33
CA VAL A 30 5.96 3.38 10.76
C VAL A 30 6.55 4.60 11.46
N HIS A 31 7.87 4.71 11.44
CA HIS A 31 8.63 5.75 12.12
C HIS A 31 9.63 6.43 11.19
N ALA A 32 9.73 7.75 11.31
CA ALA A 32 10.79 8.57 10.71
C ALA A 32 11.27 9.57 11.77
N GLU A 33 12.28 10.38 11.44
CA GLU A 33 12.70 11.47 12.31
C GLU A 33 11.49 12.36 12.65
N LYS A 34 11.20 12.51 13.96
CA LYS A 34 10.10 13.33 14.52
C LYS A 34 8.68 12.90 14.12
N THR A 35 8.50 11.75 13.48
CA THR A 35 7.18 11.33 12.97
C THR A 35 6.93 9.86 13.24
N SER A 36 5.72 9.55 13.71
CA SER A 36 5.14 8.21 13.69
C SER A 36 3.82 8.28 12.94
N LEU A 37 3.51 7.28 12.12
CA LEU A 37 2.34 7.28 11.26
C LEU A 37 1.71 5.89 11.21
N LEU A 38 0.38 5.82 11.23
CA LEU A 38 -0.33 4.61 10.78
C LEU A 38 -0.58 4.76 9.28
N VAL A 39 0.06 3.91 8.49
CA VAL A 39 -0.10 3.86 7.03
C VAL A 39 -1.20 2.85 6.72
N PRO A 40 -2.35 3.29 6.15
CA PRO A 40 -3.35 2.37 5.66
C PRO A 40 -2.85 1.70 4.39
N GLU A 41 -2.81 0.38 4.39
CA GLU A 41 -2.38 -0.40 3.23
C GLU A 41 -3.57 -0.95 2.43
N LEU A 42 -4.69 -1.25 3.10
CA LEU A 42 -5.87 -1.82 2.47
C LEU A 42 -7.12 -1.52 3.30
N LEU A 43 -8.22 -1.20 2.62
CA LEU A 43 -9.56 -1.16 3.19
C LEU A 43 -10.41 -2.26 2.54
N ALA A 44 -11.24 -2.95 3.30
CA ALA A 44 -12.16 -3.96 2.78
C ALA A 44 -13.55 -3.85 3.43
N ALA A 45 -14.60 -4.14 2.67
CA ALA A 45 -15.98 -4.11 3.16
C ALA A 45 -16.84 -5.13 2.41
N ASP A 46 -17.87 -5.65 3.09
CA ASP A 46 -18.91 -6.45 2.44
C ASP A 46 -19.97 -5.53 1.84
N LEU A 47 -20.01 -5.47 0.51
CA LEU A 47 -20.93 -4.64 -0.26
C LEU A 47 -21.77 -5.53 -1.20
N GLY A 48 -22.30 -6.62 -0.65
CA GLY A 48 -22.93 -7.70 -1.43
C GLY A 48 -21.89 -8.68 -1.99
N GLY A 49 -20.82 -8.90 -1.23
CA GLY A 49 -19.57 -9.53 -1.62
C GLY A 49 -18.40 -8.70 -1.11
N MET A 50 -17.38 -9.39 -0.58
CA MET A 50 -16.18 -8.73 -0.05
C MET A 50 -15.40 -8.05 -1.17
N ARG A 51 -15.26 -6.73 -1.03
CA ARG A 51 -14.51 -5.86 -1.93
C ARG A 51 -13.39 -5.18 -1.16
N TRP A 52 -12.31 -4.87 -1.85
CA TRP A 52 -11.21 -4.11 -1.28
C TRP A 52 -10.94 -2.84 -2.07
N PHE A 53 -10.29 -1.90 -1.39
CA PHE A 53 -9.97 -0.56 -1.85
C PHE A 53 -8.54 -0.25 -1.45
N GLN A 54 -7.76 0.22 -2.40
CA GLN A 54 -6.42 0.73 -2.18
C GLN A 54 -6.51 2.18 -1.69
N PRO A 55 -5.96 2.50 -0.51
CA PRO A 55 -5.73 3.88 -0.11
C PRO A 55 -4.86 4.60 -1.14
N LYS A 56 -5.32 5.75 -1.63
CA LYS A 56 -4.57 6.63 -2.51
C LYS A 56 -4.04 7.83 -1.74
N PHE A 57 -4.93 8.62 -1.12
CA PHE A 57 -4.54 9.71 -0.22
C PHE A 57 -5.05 9.43 1.18
N PHE A 58 -4.34 9.87 2.21
CA PHE A 58 -4.79 9.72 3.58
C PHE A 58 -4.21 10.79 4.50
N TYR A 59 -4.92 11.08 5.58
CA TYR A 59 -4.45 11.97 6.64
C TYR A 59 -3.77 11.18 7.76
N ALA A 60 -2.95 11.85 8.57
CA ALA A 60 -2.54 11.26 9.84
C ALA A 60 -3.78 10.94 10.69
N PRO A 61 -3.87 9.75 11.30
CA PRO A 61 -5.03 9.38 12.10
C PRO A 61 -5.12 10.23 13.37
N GLN A 62 -6.34 10.57 13.78
CA GLN A 62 -6.59 11.10 15.11
C GLN A 62 -6.68 9.95 16.10
N LEU A 63 -5.71 9.81 16.99
CA LEU A 63 -5.68 8.77 18.02
C LEU A 63 -6.31 9.28 19.33
N SER A 64 -7.18 8.47 19.92
CA SER A 64 -7.81 8.74 21.22
C SER A 64 -7.55 7.57 22.17
N PHE A 65 -7.11 7.87 23.38
CA PHE A 65 -6.80 6.87 24.40
C PHE A 65 -7.72 7.08 25.61
N TRP A 66 -8.59 6.12 25.87
CA TRP A 66 -9.56 6.14 26.97
C TRP A 66 -9.20 5.10 28.03
N ASP A 67 -9.91 5.15 29.15
CA ASP A 67 -9.85 4.10 30.15
C ASP A 67 -10.58 2.86 29.61
N GLY A 68 -9.81 1.86 29.19
CA GLY A 68 -10.31 0.55 28.74
C GLY A 68 -10.22 0.29 27.23
N PHE A 69 -10.07 1.32 26.39
CA PHE A 69 -9.88 1.14 24.95
C PHE A 69 -9.14 2.31 24.31
N SER A 70 -8.62 2.07 23.10
CA SER A 70 -8.06 3.12 22.23
C SER A 70 -8.86 3.16 20.94
N ALA A 71 -8.89 4.32 20.28
CA ALA A 71 -9.62 4.52 19.04
C ALA A 71 -8.82 5.39 18.06
N ALA A 72 -9.11 5.23 16.78
CA ALA A 72 -8.57 6.04 15.71
C ALA A 72 -9.67 6.44 14.72
N ASP A 73 -9.56 7.66 14.20
CA ASP A 73 -10.31 8.14 13.04
C ASP A 73 -9.32 8.58 11.96
N ILE A 74 -9.54 8.12 10.72
CA ILE A 74 -8.71 8.47 9.58
C ILE A 74 -9.57 8.78 8.35
N GLY A 75 -9.20 9.84 7.63
CA GLY A 75 -9.74 10.13 6.30
C GLY A 75 -8.88 9.49 5.23
N ILE A 76 -9.49 8.73 4.32
CA ILE A 76 -8.80 8.01 3.24
C ILE A 76 -9.53 8.28 1.92
N GLU A 77 -8.85 8.80 0.92
CA GLU A 77 -9.33 8.76 -0.47
C GLU A 77 -8.94 7.40 -1.06
N VAL A 78 -9.94 6.63 -1.49
CA VAL A 78 -9.70 5.34 -2.17
C VAL A 78 -9.35 5.57 -3.64
N SER A 79 -8.57 4.65 -4.23
CA SER A 79 -8.12 4.77 -5.63
C SER A 79 -9.29 5.00 -6.60
N GLY A 80 -9.24 6.12 -7.34
CA GLY A 80 -10.28 6.48 -8.31
C GLY A 80 -11.67 6.73 -7.71
N GLY A 81 -11.76 6.97 -6.41
CA GLY A 81 -13.02 7.07 -5.68
C GLY A 81 -13.09 8.22 -4.68
N PRO A 82 -14.09 8.18 -3.78
CA PRO A 82 -14.34 9.26 -2.84
C PRO A 82 -13.39 9.25 -1.62
N LEU A 83 -13.32 10.38 -0.94
CA LEU A 83 -12.84 10.44 0.45
C LEU A 83 -13.84 9.74 1.37
N VAL A 84 -13.38 8.71 2.07
CA VAL A 84 -14.12 8.00 3.13
C VAL A 84 -13.56 8.36 4.50
N LYS A 85 -14.38 8.22 5.54
CA LYS A 85 -13.94 8.27 6.94
C LYS A 85 -13.96 6.87 7.52
N VAL A 86 -12.90 6.51 8.23
CA VAL A 86 -12.75 5.18 8.83
C VAL A 86 -12.49 5.33 10.33
N GLY A 87 -13.34 4.69 11.13
CA GLY A 87 -13.21 4.62 12.58
C GLY A 87 -12.89 3.18 13.01
N PHE A 88 -11.91 3.00 13.90
CA PHE A 88 -11.58 1.68 14.45
C PHE A 88 -11.04 1.81 15.88
N THR A 89 -11.07 0.70 16.60
CA THR A 89 -10.73 0.65 18.03
C THR A 89 -9.79 -0.50 18.34
N SER A 90 -9.15 -0.46 19.52
CA SER A 90 -8.26 -1.53 19.98
C SER A 90 -8.97 -2.88 20.13
N GLY A 91 -10.23 -2.92 20.55
CA GLY A 91 -11.03 -4.16 20.60
C GLY A 91 -11.46 -4.67 19.23
N GLY A 92 -11.30 -3.85 18.19
CA GLY A 92 -11.47 -4.24 16.79
C GLY A 92 -10.33 -5.10 16.24
N PHE A 93 -9.24 -5.31 16.98
CA PHE A 93 -8.09 -6.11 16.51
C PHE A 93 -8.51 -7.49 16.01
N VAL A 94 -7.98 -7.87 14.83
CA VAL A 94 -8.24 -9.16 14.18
C VAL A 94 -6.98 -10.02 14.18
N ALA A 95 -5.88 -9.51 13.61
CA ALA A 95 -4.65 -10.26 13.46
C ALA A 95 -3.42 -9.37 13.28
N SER A 96 -2.26 -9.89 13.66
CA SER A 96 -0.95 -9.43 13.21
C SER A 96 -0.48 -10.32 12.07
N LEU A 97 -0.12 -9.71 10.94
CA LEU A 97 0.29 -10.42 9.74
C LEU A 97 1.82 -10.53 9.63
N SER A 98 2.27 -11.43 8.78
CA SER A 98 3.70 -11.75 8.65
C SER A 98 4.57 -10.59 8.10
N ASP A 99 3.94 -9.57 7.51
CA ASP A 99 4.60 -8.38 6.96
C ASP A 99 4.63 -7.20 7.94
N SER A 100 4.41 -7.46 9.24
CA SER A 100 4.33 -6.46 10.32
C SER A 100 3.15 -5.49 10.22
N SER A 101 2.17 -5.79 9.36
CA SER A 101 0.88 -5.11 9.39
C SER A 101 -0.07 -5.73 10.42
N GLN A 102 -1.11 -4.99 10.78
CA GLN A 102 -2.21 -5.47 11.60
C GLN A 102 -3.54 -5.17 10.94
N VAL A 103 -4.51 -6.06 11.15
CA VAL A 103 -5.88 -5.93 10.65
C VAL A 103 -6.81 -5.61 11.80
N TYR A 104 -7.69 -4.63 11.58
CA TYR A 104 -8.73 -4.23 12.53
C TYR A 104 -10.09 -4.25 11.84
N ARG A 105 -11.11 -4.69 12.57
CA ARG A 105 -12.51 -4.36 12.27
C ARG A 105 -12.68 -2.85 12.40
N CYS A 106 -13.40 -2.27 11.47
CA CYS A 106 -13.62 -0.83 11.39
C CYS A 106 -15.04 -0.52 10.91
N VAL A 107 -15.44 0.73 11.09
CA VAL A 107 -16.62 1.34 10.51
C VAL A 107 -16.20 2.35 9.46
N ILE A 108 -16.88 2.34 8.31
CA ILE A 108 -16.55 3.16 7.15
C ILE A 108 -17.77 4.02 6.82
N SER A 109 -17.60 5.33 6.76
CA SER A 109 -18.61 6.26 6.25
C SER A 109 -18.24 6.66 4.84
N ALA A 110 -19.12 6.35 3.89
CA ALA A 110 -18.86 6.50 2.47
C ALA A 110 -20.16 6.80 1.68
N PRO A 111 -20.06 7.28 0.44
CA PRO A 111 -21.19 7.33 -0.47
C PRO A 111 -21.84 5.96 -0.68
N ALA A 112 -23.15 5.93 -0.93
CA ALA A 112 -23.93 4.70 -1.07
C ALA A 112 -23.43 3.80 -2.24
N ASP A 113 -22.75 4.37 -3.22
CA ASP A 113 -22.22 3.67 -4.38
C ASP A 113 -20.71 3.36 -4.29
N LEU A 114 -20.15 3.33 -3.07
CA LEU A 114 -18.74 3.00 -2.81
C LEU A 114 -18.27 1.75 -3.58
N ALA A 115 -19.12 0.74 -3.73
CA ALA A 115 -18.80 -0.50 -4.46
C ALA A 115 -18.30 -0.28 -5.90
N ARG A 116 -18.64 0.85 -6.54
CA ARG A 116 -18.20 1.23 -7.89
C ARG A 116 -16.74 1.68 -7.94
N SER A 117 -16.18 2.11 -6.82
CA SER A 117 -14.78 2.53 -6.68
C SER A 117 -13.90 1.43 -6.09
N ALA A 118 -14.39 0.18 -6.01
CA ALA A 118 -13.58 -0.93 -5.54
C ALA A 118 -12.48 -1.27 -6.55
N ASP A 119 -11.26 -1.46 -6.05
CA ASP A 119 -10.12 -1.91 -6.84
C ASP A 119 -10.24 -3.39 -7.22
N GLY A 120 -10.94 -4.18 -6.40
CA GLY A 120 -11.24 -5.57 -6.73
C GLY A 120 -12.07 -6.30 -5.68
N THR A 121 -12.14 -7.62 -5.86
CA THR A 121 -12.73 -8.56 -4.91
C THR A 121 -11.65 -9.18 -4.03
N CYS A 122 -12.04 -9.54 -2.81
CA CYS A 122 -11.14 -10.22 -1.87
C CYS A 122 -11.89 -11.24 -1.01
N SER A 123 -11.16 -12.13 -0.35
CA SER A 123 -11.66 -12.93 0.76
C SER A 123 -10.88 -12.62 2.05
N LEU A 124 -11.56 -12.72 3.21
CA LEU A 124 -10.89 -12.73 4.51
C LEU A 124 -10.62 -14.18 4.91
N GLU A 125 -9.37 -14.50 5.19
CA GLU A 125 -8.94 -15.83 5.60
C GLU A 125 -9.09 -16.05 7.11
N PRO A 126 -9.17 -17.30 7.60
CA PRO A 126 -9.19 -17.60 9.03
C PRO A 126 -7.99 -17.05 9.81
N SER A 127 -6.85 -16.82 9.13
CA SER A 127 -5.66 -16.18 9.71
C SER A 127 -5.82 -14.68 9.94
N GLY A 128 -6.88 -14.05 9.42
CA GLY A 128 -7.08 -12.61 9.41
C GLY A 128 -6.40 -11.89 8.24
N ASP A 129 -5.69 -12.59 7.36
CA ASP A 129 -5.14 -12.03 6.13
C ASP A 129 -6.22 -11.93 5.03
N PHE A 130 -6.01 -11.07 4.04
CA PHE A 130 -6.89 -10.97 2.88
C PHE A 130 -6.26 -11.70 1.70
N ARG A 131 -7.06 -12.37 0.88
CA ARG A 131 -6.65 -12.73 -0.49
C ARG A 131 -7.23 -11.72 -1.46
N LEU A 132 -6.36 -11.08 -2.24
CA LEU A 132 -6.72 -10.06 -3.22
C LEU A 132 -6.74 -10.68 -4.61
N ASP A 133 -7.82 -10.48 -5.34
CA ASP A 133 -7.86 -10.87 -6.75
C ASP A 133 -7.14 -9.82 -7.59
N LEU A 134 -5.98 -10.20 -8.11
CA LEU A 134 -5.08 -9.34 -8.87
C LEU A 134 -4.75 -9.96 -10.24
N PHE A 135 -4.10 -9.16 -11.08
CA PHE A 135 -3.84 -9.49 -12.47
C PHE A 135 -2.37 -9.28 -12.85
N HIS A 136 -1.79 -10.24 -13.55
CA HIS A 136 -0.49 -10.10 -14.21
C HIS A 136 -0.68 -9.92 -15.72
N HIS A 137 -0.19 -8.81 -16.28
CA HIS A 137 -0.31 -8.50 -17.72
C HIS A 137 0.95 -8.87 -18.49
N THR A 138 0.79 -9.68 -19.52
CA THR A 138 1.91 -10.25 -20.27
C THR A 138 1.50 -10.60 -21.71
N THR A 139 2.34 -11.32 -22.44
CA THR A 139 2.02 -11.84 -23.78
C THR A 139 1.37 -13.23 -23.69
N ASP A 140 0.64 -13.65 -24.72
CA ASP A 140 0.01 -14.98 -24.75
C ASP A 140 1.02 -16.12 -24.52
N GLN A 141 2.20 -16.03 -25.14
CA GLN A 141 3.27 -17.01 -24.96
C GLN A 141 3.73 -17.10 -23.50
N ALA A 142 3.91 -15.95 -22.84
CA ALA A 142 4.34 -15.91 -21.46
C ALA A 142 3.23 -16.37 -20.50
N ALA A 143 1.97 -16.03 -20.78
CA ALA A 143 0.82 -16.53 -20.01
C ALA A 143 0.74 -18.07 -20.04
N GLN A 144 0.91 -18.69 -21.22
CA GLN A 144 0.98 -20.14 -21.36
C GLN A 144 2.17 -20.75 -20.61
N ALA A 145 3.34 -20.10 -20.64
CA ALA A 145 4.50 -20.53 -19.88
C ALA A 145 4.26 -20.45 -18.35
N ILE A 146 3.62 -19.40 -17.86
CA ILE A 146 3.27 -19.24 -16.43
C ILE A 146 2.27 -20.33 -16.02
N GLN A 147 1.22 -20.55 -16.80
CA GLN A 147 0.20 -21.57 -16.51
C GLN A 147 0.79 -22.98 -16.51
N SER A 148 1.65 -23.31 -17.49
CA SER A 148 2.28 -24.64 -17.57
C SER A 148 3.33 -24.88 -16.49
N SER A 149 4.04 -23.83 -16.05
CA SER A 149 5.11 -23.94 -15.06
C SER A 149 4.65 -23.73 -13.61
N GLY A 150 3.44 -23.20 -13.40
CA GLY A 150 2.85 -22.96 -12.08
C GLY A 150 3.54 -21.87 -11.26
N HIS A 151 4.29 -20.96 -11.89
CA HIS A 151 4.96 -19.87 -11.19
C HIS A 151 5.17 -18.61 -12.02
N PHE A 152 5.33 -17.48 -11.33
CA PHE A 152 5.84 -16.24 -11.88
C PHE A 152 7.34 -16.13 -11.61
N ARG A 153 8.09 -15.64 -12.59
CA ARG A 153 9.50 -15.29 -12.39
C ARG A 153 9.60 -13.86 -11.87
N GLY A 154 10.46 -13.64 -10.89
CA GLY A 154 10.80 -12.30 -10.45
C GLY A 154 11.49 -11.52 -11.57
N SER A 155 11.16 -10.24 -11.67
CA SER A 155 11.88 -9.26 -12.48
C SER A 155 12.95 -8.60 -11.62
N ASP A 156 14.17 -8.55 -12.13
CA ASP A 156 15.32 -7.90 -11.48
C ASP A 156 15.34 -6.39 -11.78
N TRP A 157 14.19 -5.75 -11.97
CA TRP A 157 14.10 -4.31 -12.26
C TRP A 157 13.30 -3.58 -11.19
N ASN A 158 13.71 -2.34 -10.88
CA ASN A 158 12.99 -1.45 -9.97
C ASN A 158 11.59 -1.10 -10.49
N MET A 159 10.80 -0.43 -9.65
CA MET A 159 9.41 -0.09 -9.99
C MET A 159 9.26 0.71 -11.29
N GLN A 160 10.21 1.59 -11.62
CA GLN A 160 10.21 2.31 -12.91
C GLN A 160 10.55 1.42 -14.11
N GLY A 161 11.15 0.24 -13.90
CA GLY A 161 11.68 -0.60 -14.96
C GLY A 161 12.90 -0.01 -15.67
N THR A 162 13.67 0.85 -14.99
CA THR A 162 14.79 1.61 -15.59
C THR A 162 16.14 1.13 -15.10
N ARG A 163 16.22 0.49 -13.92
CA ARG A 163 17.47 0.00 -13.33
C ARG A 163 17.34 -1.40 -12.74
N ALA A 164 18.45 -2.14 -12.83
CA ALA A 164 18.50 -3.52 -12.42
C ALA A 164 18.87 -3.66 -10.93
N LEU A 165 18.08 -4.46 -10.22
CA LEU A 165 18.18 -4.80 -8.82
C LEU A 165 19.16 -5.97 -8.61
N LYS A 166 19.81 -5.99 -7.45
CA LYS A 166 20.83 -6.98 -7.09
C LYS A 166 20.38 -7.93 -5.98
N ASN A 167 19.70 -7.40 -4.96
CA ASN A 167 19.35 -8.15 -3.73
C ASN A 167 17.85 -8.49 -3.61
N VAL A 168 17.05 -8.18 -4.63
CA VAL A 168 15.62 -8.51 -4.70
C VAL A 168 15.19 -8.67 -6.15
N ALA A 169 14.21 -9.55 -6.37
CA ALA A 169 13.43 -9.61 -7.60
C ALA A 169 11.94 -9.47 -7.27
N TYR A 170 11.13 -8.94 -8.18
CA TYR A 170 9.70 -8.72 -7.92
C TYR A 170 8.80 -9.43 -8.94
N ALA A 171 7.77 -10.11 -8.44
CA ALA A 171 6.60 -10.44 -9.26
C ALA A 171 5.61 -9.26 -9.17
N TYR A 172 5.17 -8.77 -10.32
CA TYR A 172 4.33 -7.56 -10.43
C TYR A 172 2.89 -7.93 -10.80
N PHE A 173 1.94 -7.34 -10.09
CA PHE A 173 0.50 -7.49 -10.29
C PHE A 173 -0.20 -6.13 -10.24
N THR A 174 -1.45 -6.07 -10.68
CA THR A 174 -2.29 -4.87 -10.64
C THR A 174 -3.75 -5.22 -10.37
N SER A 175 -4.52 -4.28 -9.84
CA SER A 175 -5.99 -4.34 -9.73
C SER A 175 -6.68 -4.27 -11.10
N LEU A 176 -6.00 -3.75 -12.13
CA LEU A 176 -6.57 -3.56 -13.45
C LEU A 176 -6.78 -4.91 -14.15
N GLN A 177 -8.03 -5.29 -14.42
CA GLN A 177 -8.33 -6.52 -15.15
C GLN A 177 -7.79 -6.51 -16.59
N ARG A 178 -7.67 -5.34 -17.20
CA ARG A 178 -7.10 -5.12 -18.54
C ARG A 178 -6.43 -3.74 -18.59
N ILE A 179 -5.40 -3.63 -19.41
CA ILE A 179 -4.76 -2.35 -19.76
C ILE A 179 -5.30 -1.95 -21.13
N THR A 180 -6.12 -0.90 -21.18
CA THR A 180 -6.84 -0.51 -22.40
C THR A 180 -6.54 0.92 -22.85
N SER A 181 -5.89 1.70 -22.00
CA SER A 181 -5.62 3.13 -22.23
C SER A 181 -4.22 3.54 -21.76
N GLU A 182 -3.77 4.71 -22.20
CA GLU A 182 -2.53 5.33 -21.66
C GLU A 182 -2.66 5.67 -20.17
N GLN A 183 -3.89 5.93 -19.68
CA GLN A 183 -4.14 6.17 -18.27
C GLN A 183 -3.92 4.90 -17.45
N ASP A 184 -4.32 3.74 -17.98
CA ASP A 184 -4.05 2.44 -17.35
C ASP A 184 -2.55 2.14 -17.32
N LEU A 185 -1.80 2.47 -18.38
CA LEU A 185 -0.34 2.34 -18.39
C LEU A 185 0.31 3.24 -17.33
N ALA A 186 -0.12 4.49 -17.24
CA ALA A 186 0.43 5.45 -16.28
C ALA A 186 0.23 4.98 -14.83
N LYS A 187 -0.93 4.39 -14.51
CA LYS A 187 -1.22 3.79 -13.19
C LYS A 187 -0.23 2.70 -12.77
N ILE A 188 0.35 2.00 -13.74
CA ILE A 188 1.32 0.93 -13.49
C ILE A 188 2.76 1.35 -13.81
N ALA A 189 3.06 2.64 -13.69
CA ALA A 189 4.39 3.23 -13.94
C ALA A 189 4.94 2.87 -15.33
N MET A 190 4.10 2.92 -16.36
CA MET A 190 4.47 2.73 -17.76
C MET A 190 3.91 3.87 -18.62
N ALA A 191 4.53 4.13 -19.77
CA ALA A 191 4.01 5.10 -20.73
C ALA A 191 4.48 4.79 -22.16
N SER A 192 3.66 5.07 -23.17
CA SER A 192 4.05 4.92 -24.58
C SER A 192 5.22 5.83 -24.98
N THR A 193 5.37 6.97 -24.32
CA THR A 193 6.46 7.93 -24.48
C THR A 193 7.70 7.56 -23.66
N GLY A 194 7.57 6.67 -22.68
CA GLY A 194 8.59 6.38 -21.67
C GLY A 194 8.73 7.46 -20.58
N PHE A 195 7.75 8.35 -20.45
CA PHE A 195 7.73 9.39 -19.43
C PHE A 195 6.34 9.57 -18.82
N ILE A 196 6.30 9.83 -17.51
CA ILE A 196 5.14 10.36 -16.81
C ILE A 196 5.49 11.72 -16.20
N GLY A 197 4.49 12.59 -16.05
CA GLY A 197 4.68 13.86 -15.37
C GLY A 197 4.28 13.80 -13.91
N LEU A 198 5.06 14.49 -13.08
CA LEU A 198 4.77 14.68 -11.67
C LEU A 198 4.55 16.18 -11.38
N LEU A 199 3.75 16.44 -10.35
CA LEU A 199 3.38 17.79 -9.89
C LEU A 199 3.76 17.94 -8.43
N LYS A 200 4.47 19.03 -8.12
CA LYS A 200 4.74 19.42 -6.72
C LYS A 200 3.46 19.87 -6.03
N THR A 201 3.34 19.57 -4.74
CA THR A 201 2.15 19.93 -3.94
C THR A 201 1.82 21.42 -4.03
N ASN A 202 2.81 22.28 -3.81
CA ASN A 202 2.63 23.73 -3.78
C ASN A 202 3.01 24.44 -5.09
N THR A 203 2.94 23.75 -6.23
CA THR A 203 3.21 24.39 -7.53
C THR A 203 2.17 25.46 -7.86
N ALA A 204 2.62 26.61 -8.39
CA ALA A 204 1.73 27.66 -8.88
C ALA A 204 1.07 27.32 -10.24
N SER A 205 1.58 26.30 -10.94
CA SER A 205 1.14 25.89 -12.27
C SER A 205 0.56 24.47 -12.23
N ALA A 206 -0.64 24.30 -12.77
CA ALA A 206 -1.27 22.99 -12.92
C ALA A 206 -0.66 22.12 -14.05
N LYS A 207 0.41 22.57 -14.69
CA LYS A 207 1.15 21.78 -15.69
C LYS A 207 2.27 21.01 -15.02
N GLU A 208 2.44 19.75 -15.44
CA GLU A 208 3.53 18.87 -15.02
C GLU A 208 4.86 19.62 -15.02
N ASP A 209 5.54 19.60 -13.88
CA ASP A 209 6.79 20.35 -13.68
C ASP A 209 8.00 19.41 -13.79
N ILE A 210 7.80 18.11 -13.54
CA ILE A 210 8.87 17.10 -13.50
C ILE A 210 8.51 15.97 -14.47
N ARG A 211 9.45 15.62 -15.34
CA ARG A 211 9.31 14.51 -16.29
C ARG A 211 10.10 13.32 -15.78
N LEU A 212 9.41 12.33 -15.22
CA LEU A 212 10.03 11.11 -14.75
C LEU A 212 10.12 10.08 -15.89
N LYS A 213 11.28 9.47 -16.06
CA LYS A 213 11.47 8.36 -17.01
C LYS A 213 10.88 7.08 -16.42
N VAL A 214 10.10 6.37 -17.23
CA VAL A 214 9.50 5.08 -16.86
C VAL A 214 9.65 4.07 -17.99
N TYR A 215 9.34 2.81 -17.71
CA TYR A 215 9.35 1.75 -18.70
C TYR A 215 8.44 2.11 -19.88
N ARG A 216 9.04 2.18 -21.07
CA ARG A 216 8.30 2.48 -22.29
C ARG A 216 7.51 1.26 -22.72
N GLN A 217 6.20 1.39 -22.82
CA GLN A 217 5.34 0.28 -23.23
C GLN A 217 4.11 0.73 -24.02
N SER A 218 3.60 -0.14 -24.89
CA SER A 218 2.34 0.06 -25.61
C SER A 218 1.20 -0.74 -24.97
N THR A 219 -0.03 -0.21 -25.08
CA THR A 219 -1.26 -0.96 -24.75
C THR A 219 -1.44 -2.20 -25.63
N LEU A 220 -0.79 -2.24 -26.80
CA LEU A 220 -0.86 -3.36 -27.74
C LEU A 220 0.03 -4.55 -27.35
N ASP A 221 1.01 -4.34 -26.46
CA ASP A 221 2.05 -5.34 -26.13
C ASP A 221 1.67 -6.23 -24.93
N ARG A 222 0.46 -6.07 -24.39
CA ARG A 222 -0.10 -6.84 -23.26
C ARG A 222 -1.30 -7.66 -23.74
N THR A 223 -1.05 -8.69 -24.53
CA THR A 223 -2.10 -9.46 -25.20
C THR A 223 -2.82 -10.47 -24.29
N ALA A 224 -2.25 -10.76 -23.12
CA ALA A 224 -2.81 -11.71 -22.16
C ALA A 224 -2.78 -11.20 -20.72
N THR A 225 -3.71 -11.71 -19.93
CA THR A 225 -3.81 -11.45 -18.49
C THR A 225 -3.92 -12.76 -17.73
N VAL A 226 -3.11 -12.93 -16.69
CA VAL A 226 -3.18 -14.07 -15.77
C VAL A 226 -3.79 -13.59 -14.45
N PRO A 227 -5.03 -14.00 -14.11
CA PRO A 227 -5.62 -13.71 -12.81
C PRO A 227 -4.96 -14.57 -11.73
N VAL A 228 -4.77 -13.99 -10.54
CA VAL A 228 -4.17 -14.67 -9.39
C VAL A 228 -4.71 -14.06 -8.09
N SER A 229 -4.97 -14.93 -7.12
CA SER A 229 -5.34 -14.55 -5.77
C SER A 229 -4.07 -14.42 -4.92
N VAL A 230 -3.79 -13.23 -4.39
CA VAL A 230 -2.54 -12.90 -3.69
C VAL A 230 -2.84 -12.57 -2.23
N PRO A 231 -2.27 -13.30 -1.25
CA PRO A 231 -2.33 -12.88 0.16
C PRO A 231 -1.78 -11.47 0.36
N ALA A 232 -2.52 -10.60 1.03
CA ALA A 232 -2.17 -9.19 1.20
C ALA A 232 -0.90 -9.00 2.03
N SER A 233 -0.53 -9.97 2.88
CA SER A 233 0.76 -9.98 3.58
C SER A 233 1.97 -10.37 2.71
N LEU A 234 1.77 -10.85 1.47
CA LEU A 234 2.86 -11.04 0.50
C LEU A 234 3.22 -9.76 -0.25
N VAL A 235 2.29 -8.80 -0.31
CA VAL A 235 2.47 -7.56 -1.05
C VAL A 235 3.45 -6.67 -0.28
N ALA A 236 4.49 -6.21 -0.96
CA ALA A 236 5.41 -5.21 -0.44
C ALA A 236 4.68 -3.88 -0.20
N SER A 237 5.02 -3.19 0.88
CA SER A 237 4.39 -1.91 1.22
C SER A 237 4.63 -0.86 0.12
N GLN A 238 3.62 -0.01 -0.09
CA GLN A 238 3.72 1.11 -1.02
C GLN A 238 4.53 2.25 -0.40
N HIS A 239 5.49 2.78 -1.15
CA HIS A 239 6.18 4.01 -0.76
C HIS A 239 5.18 5.16 -0.65
N VAL A 240 5.54 6.20 0.10
CA VAL A 240 4.60 7.26 0.48
C VAL A 240 5.15 8.63 0.12
N TYR A 241 4.30 9.52 -0.38
CA TYR A 241 4.57 10.93 -0.47
C TYR A 241 4.02 11.69 0.74
N LEU A 242 4.77 12.68 1.20
CA LEU A 242 4.35 13.69 2.17
C LEU A 242 3.96 14.97 1.42
N HIS A 243 2.72 15.42 1.62
CA HIS A 243 2.23 16.68 1.06
C HIS A 243 2.03 17.73 2.15
N SER A 244 2.80 18.81 2.08
CA SER A 244 2.73 19.95 3.01
C SER A 244 2.04 21.15 2.36
N ALA A 245 0.79 20.96 1.94
CA ALA A 245 0.03 21.98 1.22
C ALA A 245 -0.14 23.28 2.04
N ILE A 246 0.17 24.43 1.45
CA ILE A 246 0.12 25.75 2.10
C ILE A 246 -1.32 26.06 2.54
N GLY A 247 -1.50 26.32 3.83
CA GLY A 247 -2.79 26.68 4.42
C GLY A 247 -3.78 25.50 4.56
N GLN A 248 -3.32 24.27 4.34
CA GLN A 248 -4.12 23.05 4.50
C GLN A 248 -3.44 22.08 5.48
N ALA A 249 -4.17 21.03 5.86
CA ALA A 249 -3.60 19.96 6.66
C ALA A 249 -2.60 19.14 5.84
N VAL A 250 -1.53 18.67 6.49
CA VAL A 250 -0.61 17.68 5.91
C VAL A 250 -1.38 16.41 5.60
N TYR A 251 -1.13 15.84 4.43
CA TYR A 251 -1.65 14.55 4.02
C TYR A 251 -0.56 13.73 3.31
N TYR A 252 -0.86 12.47 3.08
CA TYR A 252 0.05 11.50 2.49
C TYR A 252 -0.60 10.88 1.24
N GLU A 253 0.23 10.45 0.30
CA GLU A 253 -0.19 9.72 -0.90
C GLU A 253 0.56 8.40 -1.01
N ALA A 254 -0.14 7.30 -1.28
CA ALA A 254 0.50 6.06 -1.67
C ALA A 254 1.06 6.19 -3.09
N CYS A 255 2.37 6.00 -3.25
CA CYS A 255 3.01 6.02 -4.56
C CYS A 255 2.62 4.76 -5.35
N ASN A 256 2.11 4.93 -6.58
CA ASN A 256 1.69 3.85 -7.46
C ASN A 256 0.72 2.83 -6.82
N PRO A 257 -0.46 3.28 -6.36
CA PRO A 257 -1.41 2.41 -5.64
C PRO A 257 -1.85 1.19 -6.47
N ASP A 258 -1.79 1.26 -7.80
CA ASP A 258 -2.21 0.17 -8.68
C ASP A 258 -1.11 -0.88 -8.97
N ILE A 259 0.08 -0.79 -8.36
CA ILE A 259 1.20 -1.73 -8.56
C ILE A 259 1.44 -2.58 -7.31
N TYR A 260 1.11 -3.88 -7.37
CA TYR A 260 1.27 -4.82 -6.26
C TYR A 260 2.51 -5.68 -6.52
N ARG A 261 3.49 -5.61 -5.63
CA ARG A 261 4.79 -6.26 -5.81
C ARG A 261 4.98 -7.34 -4.76
N VAL A 262 5.34 -8.54 -5.19
CA VAL A 262 5.73 -9.62 -4.28
C VAL A 262 7.24 -9.80 -4.38
N GLY A 263 7.95 -9.47 -3.30
CA GLY A 263 9.41 -9.53 -3.23
C GLY A 263 9.91 -10.95 -3.08
N LEU A 264 10.91 -11.31 -3.88
CA LEU A 264 11.56 -12.61 -3.94
C LEU A 264 13.06 -12.46 -3.73
N GLN A 265 13.67 -13.46 -3.10
CA GLN A 265 15.12 -13.59 -3.11
C GLN A 265 15.60 -13.75 -4.57
N PRO A 266 16.77 -13.19 -4.95
CA PRO A 266 17.28 -13.30 -6.31
C PRO A 266 17.31 -14.75 -6.81
N GLY A 267 16.84 -14.96 -8.04
CA GLY A 267 16.76 -16.29 -8.66
C GLY A 267 15.63 -17.19 -8.17
N LYS A 268 14.80 -16.74 -7.22
CA LYS A 268 13.58 -17.46 -6.80
C LYS A 268 12.38 -17.09 -7.66
N VAL A 269 11.30 -17.85 -7.49
CA VAL A 269 10.05 -17.73 -8.23
C VAL A 269 8.88 -17.57 -7.25
N ALA A 270 7.76 -17.02 -7.74
CA ALA A 270 6.52 -16.97 -6.98
C ALA A 270 5.55 -18.06 -7.50
N PRO A 271 5.52 -19.25 -6.88
CA PRO A 271 4.63 -20.31 -7.30
C PRO A 271 3.18 -19.98 -6.93
N PHE A 272 2.25 -20.55 -7.70
CA PHE A 272 0.82 -20.50 -7.40
C PHE A 272 0.20 -21.88 -7.58
N MET A 273 -0.80 -22.20 -6.75
CA MET A 273 -1.55 -23.45 -6.79
C MET A 273 -3.04 -23.11 -6.72
N ASP A 274 -3.84 -23.69 -7.61
CA ASP A 274 -5.28 -23.42 -7.72
C ASP A 274 -5.60 -21.91 -7.82
N GLY A 275 -4.74 -21.17 -8.54
CA GLY A 275 -4.87 -19.73 -8.72
C GLY A 275 -4.44 -18.87 -7.53
N VAL A 276 -3.93 -19.47 -6.45
CA VAL A 276 -3.49 -18.75 -5.24
C VAL A 276 -1.98 -18.71 -5.17
N LEU A 277 -1.41 -17.51 -5.00
CA LEU A 277 0.03 -17.33 -4.84
C LEU A 277 0.49 -17.87 -3.48
N ASN A 278 1.54 -18.69 -3.48
CA ASN A 278 2.06 -19.31 -2.26
C ASN A 278 3.60 -19.34 -2.25
N VAL A 279 4.21 -18.18 -1.99
CA VAL A 279 5.68 -18.07 -1.92
C VAL A 279 6.19 -18.66 -0.59
N PRO A 280 7.14 -19.60 -0.57
CA PRO A 280 7.76 -20.07 0.68
C PRO A 280 8.48 -18.94 1.43
N ASP A 281 8.43 -18.92 2.76
CA ASP A 281 9.05 -17.85 3.57
C ASP A 281 10.55 -17.63 3.26
N ALA A 282 11.29 -18.71 3.06
CA ALA A 282 12.72 -18.66 2.73
C ALA A 282 13.02 -18.03 1.36
N ASP A 283 12.03 -17.98 0.47
CA ASP A 283 12.15 -17.40 -0.87
C ASP A 283 11.61 -15.96 -0.92
N ARG A 284 10.95 -15.48 0.14
CA ARG A 284 10.42 -14.11 0.22
C ARG A 284 11.55 -13.13 0.49
N LYS A 285 11.42 -11.94 -0.10
CA LYS A 285 12.23 -10.77 0.22
C LYS A 285 11.31 -9.64 0.65
N ARG A 286 11.61 -9.04 1.80
CA ARG A 286 10.87 -7.92 2.37
C ARG A 286 11.88 -6.89 2.86
N PHE A 287 11.46 -5.64 2.81
CA PHE A 287 12.19 -4.51 3.36
C PHE A 287 11.40 -3.98 4.55
N GLU A 288 12.11 -3.62 5.62
CA GLU A 288 11.51 -3.12 6.87
C GLU A 288 11.37 -1.60 6.84
N TYR A 289 11.20 -1.03 5.65
CA TYR A 289 11.05 0.39 5.43
C TYR A 289 10.17 0.68 4.23
N LEU A 290 9.70 1.92 4.16
CA LEU A 290 9.12 2.55 3.00
C LEU A 290 9.92 3.81 2.69
N VAL A 291 10.02 4.15 1.41
CA VAL A 291 10.57 5.44 1.00
C VAL A 291 9.52 6.53 1.29
N LEU A 292 9.96 7.63 1.90
CA LEU A 292 9.16 8.84 2.09
C LEU A 292 9.64 9.94 1.13
N GLY A 293 8.82 10.25 0.14
CA GLY A 293 9.05 11.34 -0.79
C GLY A 293 8.47 12.66 -0.28
N ASP A 294 9.28 13.72 -0.19
CA ASP A 294 8.77 15.08 0.00
C ASP A 294 8.18 15.61 -1.32
N ALA A 295 6.85 15.68 -1.41
CA ALA A 295 6.15 16.06 -2.63
C ALA A 295 6.25 17.55 -2.98
N ASP A 296 6.94 18.37 -2.17
CA ASP A 296 7.27 19.75 -2.53
C ASP A 296 8.61 19.89 -3.26
N THR A 297 9.40 18.81 -3.33
CA THR A 297 10.71 18.80 -3.97
C THR A 297 10.74 17.85 -5.15
N GLU A 298 11.57 18.15 -6.15
CA GLU A 298 11.77 17.24 -7.29
C GLU A 298 12.41 15.93 -6.86
N ALA A 299 13.47 15.99 -6.04
CA ALA A 299 14.11 14.80 -5.49
C ALA A 299 13.14 13.94 -4.68
N GLY A 300 12.30 14.55 -3.83
CA GLY A 300 11.30 13.83 -3.04
C GLY A 300 10.19 13.22 -3.90
N LEU A 301 9.78 13.86 -4.99
CA LEU A 301 8.82 13.26 -5.93
C LEU A 301 9.40 12.06 -6.70
N ILE A 302 10.67 12.11 -7.06
CA ILE A 302 11.36 11.05 -7.82
C ILE A 302 11.69 9.85 -6.91
N ALA A 303 12.09 10.12 -5.66
CA ALA A 303 12.59 9.15 -4.69
C ALA A 303 11.75 7.84 -4.57
N PRO A 304 10.42 7.89 -4.33
CA PRO A 304 9.59 6.68 -4.29
C PRO A 304 9.62 5.83 -5.57
N TYR A 305 9.78 6.45 -6.74
CA TYR A 305 9.87 5.71 -8.00
C TYR A 305 11.25 5.11 -8.23
N ASP A 306 12.31 5.89 -7.98
CA ASP A 306 13.67 5.40 -8.17
C ASP A 306 14.01 4.31 -7.17
N GLU A 307 13.36 4.34 -5.99
CA GLU A 307 13.65 3.46 -4.87
C GLU A 307 15.12 3.54 -4.46
N GLU A 308 15.77 4.68 -4.73
CA GLU A 308 17.18 4.98 -4.47
C GLU A 308 17.31 6.32 -3.73
N GLU A 309 18.40 6.47 -2.99
CA GLU A 309 18.95 7.74 -2.49
C GLU A 309 17.92 8.63 -1.81
N THR A 310 17.36 8.10 -0.73
CA THR A 310 16.39 8.87 0.07
C THR A 310 16.96 9.08 1.45
N LYS A 311 17.09 10.36 1.85
CA LYS A 311 17.40 10.73 3.24
C LYS A 311 16.22 10.47 4.17
N SER A 312 15.12 9.92 3.66
CA SER A 312 13.81 9.91 4.29
C SER A 312 13.17 8.54 4.13
N LEU A 313 13.45 7.68 5.11
CA LEU A 313 12.83 6.36 5.24
C LEU A 313 11.78 6.39 6.35
N LEU A 314 10.69 5.67 6.13
CA LEU A 314 9.73 5.29 7.14
C LEU A 314 10.03 3.85 7.56
N HIS A 315 10.61 3.64 8.73
CA HIS A 315 10.93 2.31 9.24
C HIS A 315 9.66 1.65 9.76
N ILE A 316 9.41 0.42 9.32
CA ILE A 316 8.24 -0.36 9.73
C ILE A 316 8.45 -0.87 11.15
N GLU A 317 7.44 -0.72 12.00
CA GLU A 317 7.42 -1.28 13.33
C GLU A 317 6.88 -2.71 13.33
N ALA A 318 7.66 -3.63 13.91
CA ALA A 318 7.27 -5.03 14.01
C ALA A 318 6.43 -5.27 15.27
N CYS A 319 5.17 -4.86 15.25
CA CYS A 319 4.20 -5.11 16.33
C CYS A 319 3.71 -6.58 16.36
N THR A 320 4.61 -7.52 16.66
CA THR A 320 4.30 -8.96 16.67
C THR A 320 3.68 -9.45 17.98
N GLN A 321 3.94 -8.77 19.10
CA GLN A 321 3.51 -9.20 20.44
C GLN A 321 2.44 -8.29 21.07
N GLN A 322 2.11 -7.17 20.43
CA GLN A 322 1.17 -6.18 20.95
C GLN A 322 0.46 -5.45 19.80
N THR A 323 -0.65 -4.77 20.09
CA THR A 323 -1.36 -3.99 19.06
C THR A 323 -0.60 -2.71 18.71
N LEU A 324 -0.91 -2.10 17.56
CA LEU A 324 -0.35 -0.79 17.19
C LEU A 324 -0.67 0.28 18.26
N PHE A 325 -1.85 0.21 18.88
CA PHE A 325 -2.25 1.11 19.96
C PHE A 325 -1.42 0.90 21.23
N ASP A 326 -1.19 -0.36 21.62
CA ASP A 326 -0.37 -0.70 22.80
C ASP A 326 1.07 -0.22 22.61
N PHE A 327 1.63 -0.44 21.43
CA PHE A 327 2.97 0.06 21.08
C PHE A 327 3.01 1.58 21.19
N TRP A 328 2.09 2.27 20.52
CA TRP A 328 2.05 3.73 20.51
C TRP A 328 1.96 4.32 21.91
N ARG A 329 1.11 3.74 22.77
CA ARG A 329 0.91 4.20 24.14
C ARG A 329 2.14 3.96 25.02
N SER A 330 2.76 2.78 24.92
CA SER A 330 3.93 2.41 25.73
C SER A 330 5.21 3.13 25.32
N HIS A 331 5.26 3.66 24.09
CA HIS A 331 6.42 4.32 23.50
C HIS A 331 6.14 5.78 23.11
N ALA A 332 5.21 6.44 23.81
CA ALA A 332 4.90 7.83 23.55
C ALA A 332 6.10 8.74 23.83
N ASN A 333 6.42 9.62 22.88
CA ASN A 333 7.52 10.61 22.97
C ASN A 333 8.92 10.00 23.19
N SER A 334 9.14 8.76 22.75
CA SER A 334 10.46 8.13 22.77
C SER A 334 11.05 8.01 21.37
N ASP A 335 12.37 7.84 21.29
CA ASP A 335 13.09 7.65 20.04
C ASP A 335 12.89 6.22 19.52
N GLN A 336 12.22 6.12 18.37
CA GLN A 336 12.00 4.84 17.68
C GLN A 336 12.99 4.62 16.53
N MET A 337 13.89 5.57 16.26
CA MET A 337 14.77 5.57 15.10
C MET A 337 16.21 5.18 15.46
N ALA A 338 16.67 5.53 16.66
CA ALA A 338 18.03 5.23 17.10
C ALA A 338 18.38 3.74 16.96
N GLY A 339 19.49 3.47 16.27
CA GLY A 339 20.03 2.12 16.09
C GLY A 339 19.37 1.31 14.97
N ARG A 340 18.39 1.84 14.24
CA ARG A 340 17.84 1.16 13.06
C ARG A 340 18.79 1.24 11.87
N ALA A 341 19.03 0.09 11.26
CA ALA A 341 19.79 -0.05 10.01
C ALA A 341 19.11 -1.13 9.16
N PRO A 342 17.99 -0.79 8.48
CA PRO A 342 17.31 -1.76 7.63
C PRO A 342 18.23 -2.18 6.48
N GLU A 343 18.06 -3.40 5.99
CA GLU A 343 18.67 -3.76 4.71
C GLU A 343 18.09 -2.87 3.62
N LEU A 344 18.94 -2.26 2.80
CA LEU A 344 18.54 -1.38 1.72
C LEU A 344 18.49 -2.13 0.39
N LEU A 345 17.66 -1.64 -0.53
CA LEU A 345 17.65 -2.12 -1.90
C LEU A 345 18.98 -1.76 -2.59
N VAL A 346 19.54 -2.71 -3.33
CA VAL A 346 20.87 -2.58 -3.98
C VAL A 346 20.71 -2.73 -5.48
N PHE A 347 21.38 -1.86 -6.24
CA PHE A 347 21.37 -1.88 -7.70
C PHE A 347 22.66 -2.51 -8.25
N ASN A 348 22.57 -3.07 -9.47
CA ASN A 348 23.72 -3.70 -10.13
C ASN A 348 24.81 -2.71 -10.55
N ASP A 349 24.47 -1.43 -10.71
CA ASP A 349 25.40 -0.34 -11.00
C ASP A 349 26.11 0.22 -9.74
N GLY A 350 25.81 -0.34 -8.57
CA GLY A 350 26.42 0.04 -7.29
C GLY A 350 25.60 1.03 -6.46
N GLY A 351 24.43 1.46 -6.95
CA GLY A 351 23.46 2.25 -6.18
C GLY A 351 22.94 1.52 -4.93
N GLN A 352 22.59 2.28 -3.89
CA GLN A 352 21.88 1.77 -2.70
C GLN A 352 20.79 2.76 -2.28
N ALA A 353 19.65 2.22 -1.87
CA ALA A 353 18.46 2.96 -1.46
C ALA A 353 18.56 3.65 -0.11
#